data_AF-A0AA96RMG3-F1
#
_entry.id   AF-A0AA96RMG3-F1
#
_cell.length_a   1.000
_cell.length_b   1.000
_cell.length_c   1.000
_cell.angle_alpha   90.00
_cell.angle_beta   90.00
_cell.angle_gamma   90.00
#
_symmetry.space_group_name_H-M   'P 1'
#
loop_
_entity.id
_entity.type
_entity.pdbx_description
1 polymer ?
#
loop_
_entity_poly.entity_id
_entity_poly.type
_entity_poly.pdbx_seq_one_letter_code
_entity_poly.pdbx_strand_id
1 'polypeptide(L)'
;MRNRHGCDLSGEISNLLTEMDSLFDGVGGWLGGQLDANSGGFYYAASSRRMPGGVPDIESTAQALNILERCGWLDAMSAEMKLACIRFFQGNQEAASGYFYDQNPLMREDEVMVARAISYSLNALRKLGGKPLYALPYEAQQAPAYMASPEDYLDWLESVELTNSWRGCDRLSTSSVYVRQVEPESRRAAFAQTAFNFFANRQDTLTGLWGEGSYYVRISGTFKLHIFYDHFDVPLPREEQIYQSILYALRHEEAVDMCYIRNPIHLLSYMKLSISAEELREIMAITLANMKRLLRVDGGFSRELAHSPTAPNVAQVKPGEFYPGMPKAVHIGGGEVEGDMNAGTQALLIRSVCYQLAGLQAPLLTKRPVFTMIDGK
;
A
#
# COMPACT_ATOMS: atom_id res chain seq x y z
N MET A 1 38.93 -27.99 -7.52
CA MET A 1 37.88 -27.39 -8.38
C MET A 1 37.13 -26.36 -7.55
N ARG A 2 37.44 -25.08 -7.72
CA ARG A 2 36.82 -23.98 -6.97
C ARG A 2 35.59 -23.46 -7.75
N ASN A 3 34.51 -23.23 -7.01
CA ASN A 3 33.26 -22.54 -7.35
C ASN A 3 33.30 -21.66 -8.62
N ARG A 4 32.94 -22.25 -9.77
CA ARG A 4 32.54 -21.44 -10.96
C ARG A 4 31.06 -21.08 -10.94
N HIS A 5 30.22 -21.75 -10.15
CA HIS A 5 28.77 -21.52 -10.14
C HIS A 5 28.34 -20.30 -9.32
N GLY A 6 29.03 -19.98 -8.22
CA GLY A 6 28.68 -18.81 -7.39
C GLY A 6 28.96 -17.45 -8.05
N CYS A 7 29.89 -17.39 -9.00
CA CYS A 7 30.20 -16.14 -9.72
C CYS A 7 29.15 -15.80 -10.79
N ASP A 8 28.40 -16.80 -11.26
CA ASP A 8 27.42 -16.66 -12.35
C ASP A 8 26.07 -16.14 -11.82
N LEU A 9 25.58 -16.71 -10.72
CA LEU A 9 24.31 -16.33 -10.09
C LEU A 9 24.26 -14.87 -9.63
N SER A 10 25.37 -14.34 -9.12
CA SER A 10 25.48 -12.91 -8.75
C SER A 10 25.37 -11.99 -9.98
N GLY A 11 25.88 -12.43 -11.13
CA GLY A 11 25.74 -11.71 -12.40
C GLY A 11 24.29 -11.73 -12.90
N GLU A 12 23.63 -12.89 -12.81
CA GLU A 12 22.23 -13.04 -13.20
C GLU A 12 21.28 -12.17 -12.37
N ILE A 13 21.43 -12.16 -11.04
CA ILE A 13 20.68 -11.28 -10.14
C ILE A 13 20.89 -9.80 -10.51
N SER A 14 22.14 -9.40 -10.78
CA SER A 14 22.45 -8.02 -11.18
C SER A 14 21.80 -7.62 -12.50
N ASN A 15 21.75 -8.55 -13.46
CA ASN A 15 21.07 -8.34 -14.74
C ASN A 15 19.54 -8.20 -14.55
N LEU A 16 18.93 -9.04 -13.72
CA LEU A 16 17.49 -8.94 -13.40
C LEU A 16 17.13 -7.59 -12.76
N LEU A 17 17.97 -7.11 -11.83
CA LEU A 17 17.78 -5.80 -11.19
C LEU A 17 17.95 -4.63 -12.18
N THR A 18 18.95 -4.71 -13.06
CA THR A 18 19.16 -3.71 -14.13
C THR A 18 17.99 -3.68 -15.10
N GLU A 19 17.47 -4.86 -15.48
CA GLU A 19 16.30 -4.95 -16.33
C GLU A 19 15.04 -4.42 -15.62
N MET A 20 14.89 -4.67 -14.33
CA MET A 20 13.80 -4.10 -13.51
C MET A 20 13.85 -2.57 -13.50
N ASP A 21 15.03 -1.96 -13.43
CA ASP A 21 15.19 -0.51 -13.47
C ASP A 21 14.66 0.11 -14.78
N SER A 22 14.83 -0.59 -15.90
CA SER A 22 14.35 -0.13 -17.21
C SER A 22 12.82 0.03 -17.27
N LEU A 23 12.06 -0.69 -16.42
CA LEU A 23 10.61 -0.57 -16.36
C LEU A 23 10.13 0.80 -15.85
N PHE A 24 11.01 1.56 -15.19
CA PHE A 24 10.67 2.86 -14.60
C PHE A 24 11.04 4.05 -15.48
N ASP A 25 11.45 3.79 -16.73
CA ASP A 25 11.86 4.84 -17.66
C ASP A 25 10.77 5.89 -17.94
N GLY A 26 9.50 5.49 -17.90
CA GLY A 26 8.36 6.38 -18.13
C GLY A 26 7.75 7.01 -16.87
N VAL A 27 8.15 6.56 -15.67
CA VAL A 27 7.40 6.84 -14.43
C VAL A 27 7.37 8.33 -14.07
N GLY A 28 8.44 9.07 -14.37
CA GLY A 28 8.49 10.52 -14.12
C GLY A 28 7.50 11.29 -14.99
N GLY A 29 7.43 10.97 -16.30
CA GLY A 29 6.47 11.57 -17.21
C GLY A 29 5.03 11.25 -16.84
N TRP A 30 4.76 9.98 -16.54
CA TRP A 30 3.46 9.52 -16.07
C TRP A 30 3.01 10.25 -14.79
N LEU A 31 3.87 10.32 -13.76
CA LEU A 31 3.55 10.95 -12.49
C LEU A 31 3.28 12.45 -12.63
N GLY A 32 4.10 13.15 -13.44
CA GLY A 32 3.89 14.56 -13.77
C GLY A 32 2.50 14.80 -14.38
N GLY A 33 2.07 13.87 -15.24
CA GLY A 33 0.74 13.83 -15.84
C GLY A 33 -0.41 13.58 -14.86
N GLN A 34 -0.16 13.25 -13.58
CA GLN A 34 -1.19 13.06 -12.56
C GLN A 34 -1.39 14.27 -11.64
N LEU A 35 -0.51 15.28 -11.65
CA LEU A 35 -0.67 16.48 -10.82
C LEU A 35 -1.85 17.35 -11.26
N ASP A 36 -2.74 17.69 -10.33
CA ASP A 36 -3.71 18.76 -10.47
C ASP A 36 -3.13 20.08 -9.95
N ALA A 37 -2.70 20.96 -10.86
CA ALA A 37 -2.03 22.20 -10.48
C ALA A 37 -2.91 23.16 -9.64
N ASN A 38 -4.23 23.06 -9.76
CA ASN A 38 -5.17 23.94 -9.06
C ASN A 38 -5.32 23.58 -7.59
N SER A 39 -5.55 22.29 -7.29
CA SER A 39 -5.71 21.82 -5.91
C SER A 39 -4.39 21.48 -5.22
N GLY A 40 -3.35 21.15 -6.00
CA GLY A 40 -2.12 20.54 -5.49
C GLY A 40 -2.24 19.04 -5.19
N GLY A 41 -3.39 18.42 -5.49
CA GLY A 41 -3.59 16.98 -5.38
C GLY A 41 -3.07 16.21 -6.59
N PHE A 42 -3.04 14.88 -6.49
CA PHE A 42 -2.77 13.99 -7.63
C PHE A 42 -3.96 13.09 -7.92
N TYR A 43 -4.27 12.94 -9.21
CA TYR A 43 -5.28 12.00 -9.68
C TYR A 43 -4.78 10.55 -9.54
N TYR A 44 -5.73 9.64 -9.34
CA TYR A 44 -5.47 8.21 -9.30
C TYR A 44 -4.93 7.66 -10.63
N ALA A 45 -5.54 8.05 -11.75
CA ALA A 45 -5.13 7.67 -13.11
C ALA A 45 -5.46 8.79 -14.11
N ALA A 46 -5.00 8.67 -15.36
CA ALA A 46 -5.22 9.71 -16.37
C ALA A 46 -6.72 9.88 -16.70
N SER A 47 -7.49 8.79 -16.70
CA SER A 47 -8.93 8.81 -16.90
C SER A 47 -9.70 9.50 -15.77
N SER A 48 -9.16 9.54 -14.54
CA SER A 48 -9.80 10.22 -13.39
C SER A 48 -10.13 11.68 -13.71
N ARG A 49 -9.28 12.36 -14.47
CA ARG A 49 -9.48 13.76 -14.91
C ARG A 49 -10.68 13.97 -15.81
N ARG A 50 -11.06 12.93 -16.55
CA ARG A 50 -12.14 12.97 -17.54
C ARG A 50 -13.47 12.49 -16.95
N MET A 51 -13.45 11.94 -15.73
CA MET A 51 -14.66 11.51 -15.04
C MET A 51 -15.51 12.72 -14.64
N PRO A 52 -16.84 12.65 -14.78
CA PRO A 52 -17.73 13.65 -14.20
C PRO A 52 -17.51 13.79 -12.69
N GLY A 53 -17.11 14.98 -12.24
CA GLY A 53 -16.78 15.21 -10.83
C GLY A 53 -15.47 14.55 -10.36
N GLY A 54 -14.62 14.09 -11.29
CA GLY A 54 -13.31 13.54 -10.98
C GLY A 54 -12.40 14.60 -10.37
N VAL A 55 -11.94 14.34 -9.14
CA VAL A 55 -11.03 15.20 -8.39
C VAL A 55 -9.89 14.35 -7.82
N PRO A 56 -8.73 14.95 -7.53
CA PRO A 56 -7.70 14.29 -6.75
C PRO A 56 -8.21 13.84 -5.38
N ASP A 57 -7.69 12.71 -4.90
CA ASP A 57 -8.04 12.12 -3.60
C ASP A 57 -6.83 12.03 -2.66
N ILE A 58 -7.09 11.83 -1.37
CA ILE A 58 -6.08 11.73 -0.31
C ILE A 58 -5.11 10.59 -0.56
N GLU A 59 -5.60 9.40 -0.92
CA GLU A 59 -4.75 8.22 -1.08
C GLU A 59 -3.81 8.42 -2.27
N SER A 60 -4.32 8.85 -3.42
CA SER A 60 -3.51 9.09 -4.62
C SER A 60 -2.48 10.20 -4.42
N THR A 61 -2.87 11.29 -3.76
CA THR A 61 -1.96 12.40 -3.44
C THR A 61 -0.85 11.96 -2.50
N ALA A 62 -1.16 11.20 -1.45
CA ALA A 62 -0.14 10.70 -0.52
C ALA A 62 0.78 9.66 -1.19
N GLN A 63 0.24 8.83 -2.06
CA GLN A 63 1.00 7.87 -2.85
C GLN A 63 1.95 8.55 -3.83
N ALA A 64 1.54 9.61 -4.53
CA ALA A 64 2.42 10.43 -5.35
C ALA A 64 3.60 11.00 -4.56
N LEU A 65 3.36 11.48 -3.34
CA LEU A 65 4.43 11.94 -2.44
C LEU A 65 5.34 10.81 -1.96
N ASN A 66 4.85 9.58 -1.87
CA ASN A 66 5.68 8.41 -1.57
C ASN A 66 6.55 8.03 -2.78
N ILE A 67 6.03 8.14 -4.00
CA ILE A 67 6.81 7.97 -5.22
C ILE A 67 7.93 9.01 -5.28
N LEU A 68 7.60 10.28 -5.09
CA LEU A 68 8.58 11.37 -5.10
C LEU A 68 9.68 11.17 -4.05
N GLU A 69 9.34 10.76 -2.83
CA GLU A 69 10.32 10.47 -1.78
C GLU A 69 11.25 9.33 -2.15
N ARG A 70 10.69 8.19 -2.57
CA ARG A 70 11.46 6.98 -2.89
C ARG A 70 12.40 7.17 -4.08
N CYS A 71 12.03 8.04 -5.01
CA CYS A 71 12.87 8.37 -6.16
C CYS A 71 13.87 9.51 -5.86
N GLY A 72 13.83 10.14 -4.68
CA GLY A 72 14.66 11.30 -4.37
C GLY A 72 14.26 12.56 -5.14
N TRP A 73 12.97 12.70 -5.46
CA TRP A 73 12.40 13.77 -6.28
C TRP A 73 11.53 14.76 -5.50
N LEU A 74 11.43 14.66 -4.17
CA LEU A 74 10.71 15.65 -3.36
C LEU A 74 11.24 17.09 -3.55
N ASP A 75 12.54 17.24 -3.82
CA ASP A 75 13.15 18.54 -4.08
C ASP A 75 12.86 19.09 -5.48
N ALA A 76 12.28 18.27 -6.36
CA ALA A 76 11.76 18.74 -7.65
C ALA A 76 10.43 19.50 -7.49
N MET A 77 9.76 19.40 -6.33
CA MET A 77 8.57 20.19 -6.04
C MET A 77 8.96 21.63 -5.66
N SER A 78 8.34 22.61 -6.31
CA SER A 78 8.51 24.02 -5.91
C SER A 78 7.92 24.28 -4.51
N ALA A 79 8.28 25.41 -3.90
CA ALA A 79 7.72 25.80 -2.60
C ALA A 79 6.20 25.96 -2.67
N GLU A 80 5.70 26.52 -3.77
CA GLU A 80 4.29 26.73 -4.05
C GLU A 80 3.54 25.40 -4.18
N MET A 81 4.15 24.42 -4.85
CA MET A 81 3.60 23.06 -4.95
C MET A 81 3.51 22.39 -3.58
N LYS A 82 4.60 22.42 -2.79
CA LYS A 82 4.62 21.84 -1.44
C LYS A 82 3.52 22.47 -0.57
N LEU A 83 3.36 23.79 -0.64
CA LEU A 83 2.32 24.50 0.08
C LEU A 83 0.91 24.16 -0.42
N ALA A 84 0.71 23.98 -1.72
CA ALA A 84 -0.57 23.53 -2.29
C ALA A 84 -0.94 22.13 -1.79
N CYS A 85 0.00 21.17 -1.79
CA CYS A 85 -0.22 19.84 -1.22
C CYS A 85 -0.55 19.91 0.28
N ILE A 86 0.12 20.76 1.07
CA ILE A 86 -0.22 20.95 2.50
C ILE A 86 -1.67 21.42 2.64
N ARG A 87 -2.07 22.45 1.86
CA ARG A 87 -3.45 22.95 1.87
C ARG A 87 -4.46 21.91 1.41
N PHE A 88 -4.09 21.04 0.46
CA PHE A 88 -4.93 19.93 0.03
C PHE A 88 -5.28 19.00 1.20
N PHE A 89 -4.28 18.48 1.93
CA PHE A 89 -4.55 17.59 3.07
C PHE A 89 -5.28 18.30 4.21
N GLN A 90 -4.88 19.53 4.52
CA GLN A 90 -5.53 20.34 5.57
C GLN A 90 -6.98 20.66 5.23
N GLY A 91 -7.29 20.96 3.96
CA GLY A 91 -8.64 21.26 3.49
C GLY A 91 -9.57 20.05 3.50
N ASN A 92 -9.03 18.83 3.48
CA ASN A 92 -9.80 17.61 3.65
C ASN A 92 -10.01 17.22 5.13
N GLN A 93 -9.46 17.97 6.09
CA GLN A 93 -9.67 17.69 7.52
C GLN A 93 -10.95 18.36 8.05
N GLU A 94 -11.83 17.57 8.66
CA GLU A 94 -13.07 18.05 9.25
C GLU A 94 -12.85 18.54 10.69
N ALA A 95 -13.26 19.79 10.98
CA ALA A 95 -13.02 20.43 12.27
C ALA A 95 -13.69 19.74 13.46
N ALA A 96 -14.91 19.23 13.28
CA ALA A 96 -15.70 18.64 14.36
C ALA A 96 -15.17 17.28 14.80
N SER A 97 -14.57 16.52 13.87
CA SER A 97 -14.22 15.12 14.11
C SER A 97 -12.74 14.81 14.03
N GLY A 98 -11.95 15.68 13.41
CA GLY A 98 -10.53 15.47 13.19
C GLY A 98 -10.19 14.49 12.07
N TYR A 99 -11.19 13.82 11.48
CA TYR A 99 -11.01 12.91 10.35
C TYR A 99 -10.66 13.66 9.06
N PHE A 100 -10.03 12.94 8.15
CA PHE A 100 -9.75 13.39 6.80
C PHE A 100 -10.70 12.68 5.84
N TYR A 101 -11.40 13.43 5.00
CA TYR A 101 -12.36 12.90 4.04
C TYR A 101 -12.16 13.47 2.65
N ASP A 102 -12.17 12.59 1.65
CA ASP A 102 -12.40 12.97 0.26
C ASP A 102 -13.85 13.46 0.08
N GLN A 103 -14.10 14.11 -1.06
CA GLN A 103 -15.43 14.65 -1.37
C GLN A 103 -16.51 13.57 -1.55
N ASN A 104 -16.14 12.32 -1.85
CA ASN A 104 -17.10 11.25 -2.08
C ASN A 104 -17.72 10.79 -0.74
N PRO A 105 -19.05 10.93 -0.55
CA PRO A 105 -19.69 10.61 0.74
C PRO A 105 -19.58 9.13 1.12
N LEU A 106 -19.40 8.24 0.14
CA LEU A 106 -19.26 6.81 0.39
C LEU A 106 -17.98 6.45 1.15
N MET A 107 -16.96 7.31 1.13
CA MET A 107 -15.76 7.13 1.96
C MET A 107 -16.12 7.03 3.45
N ARG A 108 -17.12 7.78 3.91
CA ARG A 108 -17.55 7.76 5.32
C ARG A 108 -18.18 6.44 5.74
N GLU A 109 -18.66 5.66 4.79
CA GLU A 109 -19.25 4.33 5.03
C GLU A 109 -18.18 3.23 5.07
N ASP A 110 -16.92 3.53 4.73
CA ASP A 110 -15.80 2.57 4.74
C ASP A 110 -14.77 2.93 5.82
N GLU A 111 -14.85 2.27 6.97
CA GLU A 111 -13.93 2.50 8.10
C GLU A 111 -12.44 2.36 7.72
N VAL A 112 -12.10 1.50 6.75
CA VAL A 112 -10.72 1.32 6.31
C VAL A 112 -10.25 2.54 5.55
N MET A 113 -11.08 3.09 4.65
CA MET A 113 -10.74 4.32 3.94
C MET A 113 -10.58 5.49 4.91
N VAL A 114 -11.51 5.64 5.86
CA VAL A 114 -11.47 6.71 6.88
C VAL A 114 -10.17 6.64 7.70
N ALA A 115 -9.82 5.47 8.21
CA ALA A 115 -8.63 5.33 9.05
C ALA A 115 -7.32 5.40 8.24
N ARG A 116 -7.28 4.87 7.00
CA ARG A 116 -6.13 5.04 6.10
C ARG A 116 -5.87 6.50 5.75
N ALA A 117 -6.93 7.29 5.54
CA ALA A 117 -6.81 8.72 5.25
C ALA A 117 -6.14 9.53 6.36
N ILE A 118 -6.33 9.14 7.64
CA ILE A 118 -5.59 9.72 8.76
C ILE A 118 -4.08 9.49 8.57
N SER A 119 -3.69 8.24 8.34
CA SER A 119 -2.27 7.87 8.21
C SER A 119 -1.62 8.52 6.98
N TYR A 120 -2.31 8.51 5.85
CA TYR A 120 -1.83 9.15 4.62
C TYR A 120 -1.65 10.65 4.80
N SER A 121 -2.66 11.35 5.31
CA SER A 121 -2.61 12.80 5.50
C SER A 121 -1.53 13.20 6.49
N LEU A 122 -1.41 12.51 7.63
CA LEU A 122 -0.39 12.85 8.64
C LEU A 122 1.04 12.60 8.16
N ASN A 123 1.27 11.51 7.44
CA ASN A 123 2.59 11.23 6.88
C ASN A 123 2.94 12.22 5.77
N ALA A 124 1.99 12.57 4.90
CA ALA A 124 2.18 13.56 3.85
C ALA A 124 2.47 14.96 4.43
N LEU A 125 1.68 15.40 5.41
CA LEU A 125 1.90 16.68 6.09
C LEU A 125 3.29 16.73 6.72
N ARG A 126 3.68 15.70 7.49
CA ARG A 126 5.01 15.63 8.10
C ARG A 126 6.14 15.72 7.07
N LYS A 127 6.02 14.97 5.97
CA LYS A 127 6.99 14.95 4.87
C LYS A 127 7.17 16.32 4.22
N LEU A 128 6.09 17.10 4.14
CA LEU A 128 6.09 18.45 3.57
C LEU A 128 6.38 19.56 4.62
N GLY A 129 6.55 19.22 5.89
CA GLY A 129 6.73 20.19 6.99
C GLY A 129 5.44 20.84 7.49
N GLY A 130 4.27 20.32 7.09
CA GLY A 130 2.96 20.72 7.58
C GLY A 130 2.52 20.01 8.86
N LYS A 131 1.37 20.42 9.39
CA LYS A 131 0.68 19.82 10.55
C LYS A 131 -0.83 19.76 10.28
N PRO A 132 -1.58 18.85 10.92
CA PRO A 132 -3.04 18.89 10.88
C PRO A 132 -3.55 20.25 11.42
N LEU A 133 -4.71 20.70 10.92
CA LEU A 133 -5.38 21.92 11.38
C LEU A 133 -6.16 21.70 12.69
N TYR A 134 -6.73 20.51 12.84
CA TYR A 134 -7.62 20.18 13.95
C TYR A 134 -7.10 18.97 14.74
N ALA A 135 -7.60 18.82 15.97
CA ALA A 135 -7.33 17.66 16.82
C ALA A 135 -7.68 16.35 16.10
N LEU A 136 -6.93 15.28 16.35
CA LEU A 136 -7.18 13.97 15.75
C LEU A 136 -8.39 13.28 16.41
N PRO A 137 -8.98 12.24 15.79
CA PRO A 137 -10.23 11.66 16.26
C PRO A 137 -10.25 11.21 17.72
N TYR A 138 -9.14 10.69 18.26
CA TYR A 138 -9.10 10.30 19.67
C TYR A 138 -9.16 11.52 20.60
N GLU A 139 -8.38 12.56 20.32
CA GLU A 139 -8.38 13.83 21.07
C GLU A 139 -9.71 14.57 20.92
N ALA A 140 -10.34 14.48 19.74
CA ALA A 140 -11.68 15.01 19.48
C ALA A 140 -12.82 14.17 20.08
N GLN A 141 -12.52 13.07 20.78
CA GLN A 141 -13.51 12.12 21.31
C GLN A 141 -14.46 11.54 20.25
N GLN A 142 -13.95 11.34 19.03
CA GLN A 142 -14.64 10.75 17.88
C GLN A 142 -14.01 9.44 17.40
N ALA A 143 -13.17 8.80 18.22
CA ALA A 143 -12.67 7.45 17.92
C ALA A 143 -13.84 6.44 17.88
N PRO A 144 -13.73 5.34 17.10
CA PRO A 144 -14.78 4.32 17.03
C PRO A 144 -15.16 3.74 18.39
N ALA A 145 -16.42 3.34 18.55
CA ALA A 145 -16.96 2.82 19.81
C ALA A 145 -16.17 1.61 20.36
N TYR A 146 -15.62 0.76 19.48
CA TYR A 146 -14.78 -0.38 19.86
C TYR A 146 -13.46 0.01 20.55
N MET A 147 -13.11 1.31 20.59
CA MET A 147 -11.93 1.81 21.29
C MET A 147 -12.22 2.20 22.76
N ALA A 148 -13.42 1.90 23.28
CA ALA A 148 -13.81 2.21 24.65
C ALA A 148 -13.05 1.34 25.67
N SER A 149 -12.94 0.04 25.45
CA SER A 149 -12.20 -0.90 26.31
C SER A 149 -11.53 -2.03 25.51
N PRO A 150 -10.51 -2.72 26.06
CA PRO A 150 -9.95 -3.92 25.42
C PRO A 150 -11.00 -5.01 25.16
N GLU A 151 -12.04 -5.08 25.99
CA GLU A 151 -13.17 -6.01 25.83
C GLU A 151 -14.03 -5.64 24.61
N ASP A 152 -14.45 -4.37 24.50
CA ASP A 152 -15.21 -3.89 23.32
C ASP A 152 -14.40 -4.04 22.03
N TYR A 153 -13.08 -3.88 22.13
CA TYR A 153 -12.17 -4.09 21.02
C TYR A 153 -12.09 -5.56 20.61
N LEU A 154 -12.04 -6.48 21.58
CA LEU A 154 -12.09 -7.91 21.30
C LEU A 154 -13.40 -8.31 20.62
N ASP A 155 -14.53 -7.83 21.13
CA ASP A 155 -15.85 -8.08 20.51
C ASP A 155 -15.88 -7.60 19.05
N TRP A 156 -15.31 -6.43 18.78
CA TRP A 156 -15.16 -5.94 17.41
C TRP A 156 -14.23 -6.82 16.57
N LEU A 157 -13.04 -7.21 17.09
CA LEU A 157 -12.11 -8.11 16.38
C LEU A 157 -12.80 -9.43 16.00
N GLU A 158 -13.58 -10.00 16.91
CA GLU A 158 -14.34 -11.24 16.69
C GLU A 158 -15.46 -11.09 15.66
N SER A 159 -16.00 -9.88 15.50
CA SER A 159 -17.02 -9.57 14.49
C SER A 159 -16.48 -9.45 13.06
N VAL A 160 -15.16 -9.33 12.87
CA VAL A 160 -14.57 -9.16 11.54
C VAL A 160 -14.46 -10.50 10.81
N GLU A 161 -15.20 -10.63 9.70
CA GLU A 161 -15.11 -11.79 8.81
C GLU A 161 -13.79 -11.84 8.04
N LEU A 162 -13.19 -13.03 7.95
CA LEU A 162 -11.95 -13.31 7.22
C LEU A 162 -12.16 -14.15 5.94
N THR A 163 -13.41 -14.24 5.47
CA THR A 163 -13.79 -14.95 4.22
C THR A 163 -13.11 -14.34 2.99
N ASN A 164 -13.01 -13.01 2.94
CA ASN A 164 -12.03 -12.30 2.11
C ASN A 164 -10.83 -11.94 2.99
N SER A 165 -9.77 -12.75 2.96
CA SER A 165 -8.61 -12.53 3.83
C SER A 165 -8.01 -11.13 3.68
N TRP A 166 -7.92 -10.61 2.45
CA TRP A 166 -7.41 -9.25 2.22
C TRP A 166 -8.23 -8.21 2.96
N ARG A 167 -9.55 -8.15 2.76
CA ARG A 167 -10.40 -7.11 3.35
C ARG A 167 -10.52 -7.28 4.86
N GLY A 168 -10.74 -8.50 5.33
CA GLY A 168 -10.85 -8.79 6.76
C GLY A 168 -9.59 -8.36 7.51
N CYS A 169 -8.42 -8.77 7.02
CA CYS A 169 -7.15 -8.36 7.60
C CYS A 169 -6.85 -6.86 7.42
N ASP A 170 -7.32 -6.22 6.35
CA ASP A 170 -7.19 -4.76 6.18
C ASP A 170 -7.95 -4.01 7.28
N ARG A 171 -9.19 -4.43 7.58
CA ARG A 171 -9.98 -3.89 8.69
C ARG A 171 -9.24 -4.07 10.02
N LEU A 172 -8.83 -5.31 10.33
CA LEU A 172 -8.09 -5.64 11.55
C LEU A 172 -6.79 -4.85 11.70
N SER A 173 -6.01 -4.69 10.63
CA SER A 173 -4.73 -3.98 10.70
C SER A 173 -4.91 -2.46 10.83
N THR A 174 -5.94 -1.92 10.20
CA THR A 174 -6.19 -0.48 10.14
C THR A 174 -6.64 0.09 11.49
N SER A 175 -7.20 -0.74 12.40
CA SER A 175 -7.50 -0.31 13.78
C SER A 175 -6.26 0.16 14.55
N SER A 176 -5.04 -0.25 14.15
CA SER A 176 -3.78 0.21 14.76
C SER A 176 -3.65 1.74 14.76
N VAL A 177 -4.28 2.43 13.80
CA VAL A 177 -4.33 3.90 13.74
C VAL A 177 -4.97 4.49 15.00
N TYR A 178 -6.00 3.84 15.53
CA TYR A 178 -6.66 4.26 16.76
C TYR A 178 -5.93 3.75 18.00
N VAL A 179 -5.45 2.49 18.00
CA VAL A 179 -4.70 1.92 19.13
C VAL A 179 -3.47 2.78 19.47
N ARG A 180 -2.76 3.29 18.46
CA ARG A 180 -1.58 4.15 18.67
C ARG A 180 -1.90 5.52 19.31
N GLN A 181 -3.16 5.96 19.26
CA GLN A 181 -3.62 7.20 19.89
C GLN A 181 -4.09 7.00 21.34
N VAL A 182 -4.20 5.75 21.81
CA VAL A 182 -4.64 5.44 23.17
C VAL A 182 -3.58 5.85 24.20
N GLU A 183 -4.02 6.57 25.23
CA GLU A 183 -3.23 6.90 26.41
C GLU A 183 -3.94 6.41 27.69
N PRO A 184 -3.19 6.11 28.77
CA PRO A 184 -1.73 6.03 28.84
C PRO A 184 -1.18 4.79 28.11
N GLU A 185 0.14 4.72 27.93
CA GLU A 185 0.85 3.59 27.30
C GLU A 185 0.44 2.21 27.83
N SER A 186 0.17 2.06 29.13
CA SER A 186 -0.28 0.78 29.70
C SER A 186 -1.63 0.31 29.14
N ARG A 187 -2.54 1.25 28.86
CA ARG A 187 -3.83 0.96 28.23
C ARG A 187 -3.62 0.60 26.76
N ARG A 188 -2.79 1.35 26.04
CA ARG A 188 -2.41 1.04 24.65
C ARG A 188 -1.84 -0.38 24.53
N ALA A 189 -0.96 -0.76 25.45
CA ALA A 189 -0.37 -2.10 25.49
C ALA A 189 -1.44 -3.19 25.67
N ALA A 190 -2.49 -2.95 26.47
CA ALA A 190 -3.59 -3.88 26.63
C ALA A 190 -4.38 -4.09 25.32
N PHE A 191 -4.72 -3.02 24.59
CA PHE A 191 -5.36 -3.13 23.27
C PHE A 191 -4.48 -3.90 22.27
N ALA A 192 -3.18 -3.60 22.22
CA ALA A 192 -2.25 -4.29 21.34
C ALA A 192 -2.15 -5.79 21.69
N GLN A 193 -2.05 -6.13 22.98
CA GLN A 193 -2.00 -7.53 23.44
C GLN A 193 -3.28 -8.29 23.10
N THR A 194 -4.45 -7.66 23.26
CA THR A 194 -5.74 -8.24 22.84
C THR A 194 -5.72 -8.60 21.35
N ALA A 195 -5.26 -7.69 20.49
CA ALA A 195 -5.12 -7.96 19.06
C ALA A 195 -4.14 -9.10 18.77
N PHE A 196 -2.95 -9.11 19.39
CA PHE A 196 -1.96 -10.18 19.17
C PHE A 196 -2.48 -11.55 19.59
N ASN A 197 -3.15 -11.65 20.73
CA ASN A 197 -3.77 -12.89 21.19
C ASN A 197 -4.83 -13.38 20.18
N PHE A 198 -5.69 -12.47 19.71
CA PHE A 198 -6.69 -12.79 18.70
C PHE A 198 -6.04 -13.26 17.37
N PHE A 199 -5.03 -12.54 16.87
CA PHE A 199 -4.34 -12.91 15.63
C PHE A 199 -3.64 -14.27 15.75
N ALA A 200 -2.95 -14.52 16.86
CA ALA A 200 -2.25 -15.79 17.09
C ALA A 200 -3.21 -16.99 17.08
N ASN A 201 -4.40 -16.83 17.65
CA ASN A 201 -5.44 -17.87 17.69
C ASN A 201 -6.10 -18.14 16.35
N ARG A 202 -6.00 -17.21 15.38
CA ARG A 202 -6.61 -17.33 14.05
C ARG A 202 -5.61 -17.62 12.93
N GLN A 203 -4.32 -17.67 13.22
CA GLN A 203 -3.31 -17.98 12.21
C GLN A 203 -3.33 -19.47 11.88
N ASP A 204 -3.41 -19.80 10.59
CA ASP A 204 -3.34 -21.18 10.12
C ASP A 204 -1.98 -21.81 10.45
N THR A 205 -1.99 -22.94 11.16
CA THR A 205 -0.76 -23.56 11.65
C THR A 205 0.08 -24.25 10.58
N LEU A 206 -0.54 -24.61 9.45
CA LEU A 206 0.10 -25.32 8.33
C LEU A 206 0.72 -24.32 7.34
N THR A 207 -0.04 -23.29 6.97
CA THR A 207 0.37 -22.31 5.95
C THR A 207 0.97 -21.05 6.56
N GLY A 208 0.74 -20.77 7.84
CA GLY A 208 1.14 -19.52 8.48
C GLY A 208 0.30 -18.30 8.05
N LEU A 209 -0.70 -18.48 7.18
CA LEU A 209 -1.49 -17.38 6.64
C LEU A 209 -2.78 -17.16 7.45
N TRP A 210 -3.36 -15.97 7.33
CA TRP A 210 -4.67 -15.65 7.90
C TRP A 210 -5.78 -15.70 6.86
N GLY A 211 -7.00 -16.03 7.32
CA GLY A 211 -8.22 -16.00 6.52
C GLY A 211 -8.28 -17.01 5.38
N GLU A 212 -9.24 -16.80 4.48
CA GLU A 212 -9.59 -17.70 3.38
C GLU A 212 -9.26 -17.09 1.99
N GLY A 213 -9.45 -17.90 0.93
CA GLY A 213 -9.17 -17.54 -0.46
C GLY A 213 -7.95 -18.29 -1.03
N SER A 214 -7.51 -17.88 -2.23
CA SER A 214 -6.27 -18.40 -2.84
C SER A 214 -5.04 -18.04 -2.01
N TYR A 215 -3.87 -18.63 -2.31
CA TYR A 215 -2.64 -18.26 -1.62
C TYR A 215 -2.36 -16.76 -1.76
N TYR A 216 -2.49 -16.17 -2.96
CA TYR A 216 -2.28 -14.72 -3.10
C TYR A 216 -3.25 -13.85 -2.29
N VAL A 217 -4.52 -14.27 -2.15
CA VAL A 217 -5.50 -13.56 -1.31
C VAL A 217 -5.11 -13.63 0.16
N ARG A 218 -4.75 -14.83 0.64
CA ARG A 218 -4.33 -15.08 2.04
C ARG A 218 -2.98 -14.44 2.37
N ILE A 219 -2.04 -14.43 1.43
CA ILE A 219 -0.76 -13.69 1.53
C ILE A 219 -1.04 -12.20 1.58
N SER A 220 -2.00 -11.69 0.81
CA SER A 220 -2.39 -10.28 0.86
C SER A 220 -3.01 -9.89 2.20
N GLY A 221 -3.84 -10.76 2.81
CA GLY A 221 -4.34 -10.54 4.17
C GLY A 221 -3.24 -10.62 5.23
N THR A 222 -2.32 -11.58 5.10
CA THR A 222 -1.13 -11.69 5.94
C THR A 222 -0.25 -10.45 5.85
N PHE A 223 -0.06 -9.92 4.63
CA PHE A 223 0.55 -8.63 4.39
C PHE A 223 -0.26 -7.47 5.03
N LYS A 224 -1.57 -7.54 5.20
CA LYS A 224 -2.25 -6.47 5.97
C LYS A 224 -1.92 -6.58 7.45
N LEU A 225 -2.01 -7.78 8.03
CA LEU A 225 -1.71 -7.97 9.45
C LEU A 225 -0.26 -7.64 9.81
N HIS A 226 0.73 -7.89 8.94
CA HIS A 226 2.11 -7.51 9.26
C HIS A 226 2.26 -6.00 9.52
N ILE A 227 1.41 -5.14 8.95
CA ILE A 227 1.44 -3.69 9.21
C ILE A 227 1.12 -3.43 10.69
N PHE A 228 0.19 -4.20 11.26
CA PHE A 228 -0.11 -4.11 12.68
C PHE A 228 1.10 -4.55 13.51
N TYR A 229 1.71 -5.68 13.19
CA TYR A 229 2.91 -6.19 13.87
C TYR A 229 4.06 -5.17 13.81
N ASP A 230 4.33 -4.60 12.65
CA ASP A 230 5.36 -3.58 12.41
C ASP A 230 5.10 -2.31 13.23
N HIS A 231 3.85 -1.84 13.31
CA HIS A 231 3.48 -0.66 14.11
C HIS A 231 3.77 -0.76 15.61
N PHE A 232 3.96 -1.97 16.13
CA PHE A 232 4.26 -2.23 17.53
C PHE A 232 5.59 -2.99 17.71
N ASP A 233 6.44 -3.01 16.68
CA ASP A 233 7.77 -3.63 16.70
C ASP A 233 7.74 -5.13 17.10
N VAL A 234 6.71 -5.86 16.70
CA VAL A 234 6.55 -7.30 16.99
C VAL A 234 6.88 -8.13 15.74
N PRO A 235 7.70 -9.20 15.84
CA PRO A 235 7.98 -10.07 14.71
C PRO A 235 6.72 -10.83 14.26
N LEU A 236 6.66 -11.20 12.98
CA LEU A 236 5.58 -12.04 12.50
C LEU A 236 5.72 -13.46 13.08
N PRO A 237 4.62 -14.11 13.51
CA PRO A 237 4.66 -15.52 13.87
C PRO A 237 4.73 -16.40 12.62
N ARG A 238 5.32 -17.60 12.75
CA ARG A 238 5.34 -18.66 11.71
C ARG A 238 5.97 -18.24 10.37
N GLU A 239 7.05 -17.47 10.43
CA GLU A 239 7.73 -16.92 9.24
C GLU A 239 8.11 -18.01 8.22
N GLU A 240 8.55 -19.19 8.68
CA GLU A 240 8.89 -20.30 7.79
C GLU A 240 7.66 -20.81 7.01
N GLN A 241 6.51 -20.98 7.67
CA GLN A 241 5.29 -21.42 6.98
C GLN A 241 4.80 -20.35 5.98
N ILE A 242 4.88 -19.07 6.37
CA ILE A 242 4.57 -17.94 5.48
C ILE A 242 5.50 -17.97 4.25
N TYR A 243 6.79 -18.19 4.45
CA TYR A 243 7.79 -18.29 3.39
C TYR A 243 7.48 -19.42 2.40
N GLN A 244 7.19 -20.62 2.90
CA GLN A 244 6.83 -21.75 2.05
C GLN A 244 5.54 -21.47 1.24
N SER A 245 4.55 -20.81 1.88
CA SER A 245 3.32 -20.39 1.21
C SER A 245 3.58 -19.35 0.11
N ILE A 246 4.50 -18.42 0.32
CA ILE A 246 4.94 -17.44 -0.69
C ILE A 246 5.57 -18.15 -1.89
N LEU A 247 6.51 -19.07 -1.65
CA LEU A 247 7.15 -19.83 -2.73
C LEU A 247 6.14 -20.67 -3.52
N TYR A 248 5.17 -21.29 -2.83
CA TYR A 248 4.10 -22.02 -3.48
C TYR A 248 3.30 -21.12 -4.41
N ALA A 249 2.86 -19.95 -3.93
CA ALA A 249 2.07 -19.01 -4.72
C ALA A 249 2.83 -18.50 -5.95
N LEU A 250 4.11 -18.11 -5.78
CA LEU A 250 4.97 -17.62 -6.86
C LEU A 250 5.12 -18.66 -7.99
N ARG A 251 5.18 -19.94 -7.64
CA ARG A 251 5.43 -21.03 -8.60
C ARG A 251 4.16 -21.59 -9.25
N HIS A 252 3.01 -21.49 -8.59
CA HIS A 252 1.79 -22.23 -8.99
C HIS A 252 0.55 -21.37 -9.21
N GLU A 253 0.52 -20.12 -8.75
CA GLU A 253 -0.59 -19.20 -8.97
C GLU A 253 -0.21 -18.09 -9.96
N GLU A 254 -1.20 -17.59 -10.71
CA GLU A 254 -1.01 -16.46 -11.62
C GLU A 254 -1.20 -15.12 -10.88
N ALA A 255 -0.17 -14.26 -10.90
CA ALA A 255 -0.26 -12.91 -10.37
C ALA A 255 -0.96 -11.97 -11.37
N VAL A 256 -2.29 -11.87 -11.28
CA VAL A 256 -3.11 -10.99 -12.14
C VAL A 256 -3.22 -9.54 -11.65
N ASP A 257 -2.60 -9.26 -10.51
CA ASP A 257 -2.79 -8.07 -9.69
C ASP A 257 -1.45 -7.60 -9.10
N MET A 258 -1.15 -6.31 -9.12
CA MET A 258 0.09 -5.76 -8.59
C MET A 258 0.27 -6.09 -7.10
N CYS A 259 -0.82 -6.16 -6.33
CA CYS A 259 -0.79 -6.58 -4.93
C CYS A 259 -0.27 -8.02 -4.77
N TYR A 260 -0.55 -8.90 -5.73
CA TYR A 260 -0.10 -10.30 -5.71
C TYR A 260 1.40 -10.42 -6.00
N ILE A 261 2.00 -9.41 -6.62
CA ILE A 261 3.46 -9.33 -6.80
C ILE A 261 4.09 -8.68 -5.56
N ARG A 262 3.56 -7.54 -5.14
CA ARG A 262 4.19 -6.70 -4.12
C ARG A 262 4.11 -7.30 -2.72
N ASN A 263 2.98 -7.91 -2.36
CA ASN A 263 2.75 -8.39 -0.98
C ASN A 263 3.69 -9.54 -0.60
N PRO A 264 3.89 -10.59 -1.42
CA PRO A 264 4.88 -11.62 -1.13
C PRO A 264 6.30 -11.05 -0.97
N ILE A 265 6.73 -10.20 -1.91
CA ILE A 265 8.09 -9.64 -1.89
C ILE A 265 8.34 -8.79 -0.64
N HIS A 266 7.35 -8.00 -0.22
CA HIS A 266 7.45 -7.23 1.01
C HIS A 266 7.58 -8.12 2.26
N LEU A 267 6.76 -9.18 2.36
CA LEU A 267 6.82 -10.11 3.48
C LEU A 267 8.19 -10.82 3.56
N LEU A 268 8.77 -11.21 2.42
CA LEU A 268 10.11 -11.81 2.39
C LEU A 268 11.16 -10.89 3.02
N SER A 269 11.11 -9.59 2.70
CA SER A 269 12.03 -8.61 3.27
C SER A 269 11.78 -8.34 4.75
N TYR A 270 10.51 -8.34 5.17
CA TYR A 270 10.14 -8.14 6.57
C TYR A 270 10.65 -9.27 7.48
N MET A 271 10.45 -10.53 7.07
CA MET A 271 10.80 -11.71 7.87
C MET A 271 12.32 -11.94 7.97
N LYS A 272 13.14 -11.24 7.17
CA LYS A 272 14.63 -11.32 7.20
C LYS A 272 15.18 -12.76 7.17
N LEU A 273 14.49 -13.66 6.47
CA LEU A 273 14.88 -15.06 6.33
C LEU A 273 16.11 -15.19 5.42
N SER A 274 16.88 -16.25 5.62
CA SER A 274 17.98 -16.60 4.73
C SER A 274 17.44 -17.27 3.46
N ILE A 275 17.45 -16.54 2.35
CA ILE A 275 17.03 -17.04 1.03
C ILE A 275 18.29 -17.49 0.26
N SER A 276 18.26 -18.69 -0.31
CA SER A 276 19.37 -19.17 -1.15
C SER A 276 19.54 -18.30 -2.41
N ALA A 277 20.75 -18.27 -2.99
CA ALA A 277 20.99 -17.46 -4.19
C ALA A 277 20.13 -17.92 -5.38
N GLU A 278 19.92 -19.24 -5.49
CA GLU A 278 19.09 -19.87 -6.51
C GLU A 278 17.62 -19.48 -6.39
N GLU A 279 17.07 -19.52 -5.18
CA GLU A 279 15.69 -19.10 -4.91
C GLU A 279 15.52 -17.60 -5.05
N LEU A 280 16.49 -16.80 -4.59
CA LEU A 280 16.44 -15.35 -4.74
C LEU A 280 16.38 -14.96 -6.23
N ARG A 281 17.23 -15.59 -7.05
CA ARG A 281 17.21 -15.42 -8.50
C ARG A 281 15.86 -15.83 -9.11
N GLU A 282 15.28 -16.96 -8.69
CA GLU A 282 13.96 -17.41 -9.14
C GLU A 282 12.85 -16.40 -8.77
N ILE A 283 12.82 -15.96 -7.51
CA ILE A 283 11.86 -14.97 -7.00
C ILE A 283 11.96 -13.67 -7.80
N MET A 284 13.17 -13.17 -8.05
CA MET A 284 13.36 -11.95 -8.85
C MET A 284 12.93 -12.13 -10.30
N ALA A 285 13.22 -13.27 -10.92
CA ALA A 285 12.82 -13.55 -12.29
C ALA A 285 11.29 -13.59 -12.44
N ILE A 286 10.58 -14.28 -11.53
CA ILE A 286 9.11 -14.33 -11.50
C ILE A 286 8.53 -12.93 -11.27
N THR A 287 9.10 -12.19 -10.32
CA THR A 287 8.68 -10.82 -9.98
C THR A 287 8.79 -9.89 -11.19
N LEU A 288 9.96 -9.89 -11.84
CA LEU A 288 10.22 -9.07 -13.02
C LEU A 288 9.28 -9.42 -14.18
N ALA A 289 9.09 -10.72 -14.45
CA ALA A 289 8.18 -11.19 -15.48
C ALA A 289 6.74 -10.71 -15.24
N ASN A 290 6.26 -10.78 -13.99
CA ASN A 290 4.93 -10.30 -13.64
C ASN A 290 4.81 -8.77 -13.72
N MET A 291 5.81 -8.01 -13.27
CA MET A 291 5.80 -6.55 -13.37
C MET A 291 5.73 -6.06 -14.82
N LYS A 292 6.47 -6.70 -15.74
CA LYS A 292 6.43 -6.37 -17.18
C LYS A 292 5.03 -6.44 -17.78
N ARG A 293 4.19 -7.37 -17.30
CA ARG A 293 2.81 -7.56 -17.77
C ARG A 293 1.86 -6.45 -17.32
N LEU A 294 2.21 -5.74 -16.24
CA LEU A 294 1.42 -4.65 -15.66
C LEU A 294 1.92 -3.26 -16.08
N LEU A 295 3.10 -3.17 -16.70
CA LEU A 295 3.60 -1.92 -17.28
C LEU A 295 2.72 -1.46 -18.45
N ARG A 296 2.42 -0.17 -18.50
CA ARG A 296 1.56 0.43 -19.52
C ARG A 296 2.33 1.39 -20.41
N VAL A 297 1.74 1.67 -21.58
CA VAL A 297 2.34 2.52 -22.62
C VAL A 297 2.51 3.97 -22.19
N ASP A 298 1.74 4.41 -21.19
CA ASP A 298 1.84 5.75 -20.59
C ASP A 298 3.04 5.89 -19.63
N GLY A 299 3.77 4.80 -19.36
CA GLY A 299 4.92 4.76 -18.45
C GLY A 299 4.57 4.46 -17.00
N GLY A 300 3.29 4.31 -16.66
CA GLY A 300 2.82 3.85 -15.36
C GLY A 300 2.60 2.34 -15.31
N PHE A 301 2.20 1.85 -14.12
CA PHE A 301 1.80 0.46 -13.94
C PHE A 301 0.32 0.41 -13.63
N SER A 302 -0.36 -0.60 -14.16
CA SER A 302 -1.76 -0.90 -13.85
C SER A 302 -1.84 -1.88 -12.71
N ARG A 303 -2.88 -1.77 -11.88
CA ARG A 303 -3.09 -2.70 -10.78
C ARG A 303 -3.50 -4.05 -11.31
N GLU A 304 -4.38 -4.18 -12.30
CA GLU A 304 -4.71 -5.48 -12.90
C GLU A 304 -4.18 -5.62 -14.33
N LEU A 305 -4.04 -6.86 -14.81
CA LEU A 305 -3.60 -7.15 -16.18
C LEU A 305 -4.50 -6.53 -17.24
N ALA A 306 -5.82 -6.60 -17.03
CA ALA A 306 -6.79 -6.12 -18.02
C ALA A 306 -6.93 -4.60 -18.02
N HIS A 307 -6.97 -3.96 -16.85
CA HIS A 307 -7.23 -2.54 -16.69
C HIS A 307 -6.84 -2.05 -15.30
N SER A 308 -6.80 -0.73 -15.11
CA SER A 308 -6.73 -0.11 -13.79
C SER A 308 -8.13 -0.11 -13.16
N PRO A 309 -8.33 -0.61 -11.93
CA PRO A 309 -9.65 -0.70 -11.34
C PRO A 309 -10.23 0.68 -11.05
N THR A 310 -11.53 0.86 -11.24
CA THR A 310 -12.22 2.14 -11.00
C THR A 310 -12.28 2.50 -9.51
N ALA A 311 -12.37 1.49 -8.64
CA ALA A 311 -12.55 1.64 -7.20
C ALA A 311 -11.56 0.74 -6.44
N PRO A 312 -10.35 1.23 -6.10
CA PRO A 312 -9.33 0.42 -5.44
C PRO A 312 -9.74 -0.10 -4.06
N ASN A 313 -10.69 0.56 -3.39
CA ASN A 313 -11.19 0.17 -2.06
C ASN A 313 -11.96 -1.17 -2.06
N VAL A 314 -12.44 -1.62 -3.23
CA VAL A 314 -13.13 -2.91 -3.39
C VAL A 314 -12.54 -3.78 -4.51
N ALA A 315 -11.39 -3.40 -5.08
CA ALA A 315 -10.86 -4.02 -6.29
C ALA A 315 -10.36 -5.46 -6.11
N GLN A 316 -10.30 -5.98 -4.88
CA GLN A 316 -10.03 -7.41 -4.63
C GLN A 316 -11.28 -8.28 -4.71
N VAL A 317 -12.48 -7.71 -4.89
CA VAL A 317 -13.69 -8.48 -5.23
C VAL A 317 -13.66 -8.77 -6.72
N LYS A 318 -13.40 -10.02 -7.10
CA LYS A 318 -13.30 -10.43 -8.51
C LYS A 318 -14.66 -10.85 -9.08
N PRO A 319 -14.83 -10.85 -10.42
CA PRO A 319 -16.08 -11.29 -11.04
C PRO A 319 -16.53 -12.67 -10.56
N GLY A 320 -17.77 -12.77 -10.05
CA GLY A 320 -18.33 -14.00 -9.50
C GLY A 320 -18.11 -14.20 -7.99
N GLU A 321 -17.31 -13.36 -7.35
CA GLU A 321 -17.17 -13.35 -5.89
C GLU A 321 -18.24 -12.47 -5.25
N PHE A 322 -18.71 -12.87 -4.07
CA PHE A 322 -19.64 -12.09 -3.27
C PHE A 322 -19.22 -12.13 -1.80
N TYR A 323 -19.08 -10.95 -1.21
CA TYR A 323 -18.75 -10.78 0.20
C TYR A 323 -19.74 -9.79 0.82
N PRO A 324 -20.63 -10.24 1.72
CA PRO A 324 -21.74 -9.42 2.21
C PRO A 324 -21.30 -8.17 2.99
N GLY A 325 -20.10 -8.21 3.59
CA GLY A 325 -19.53 -7.08 4.35
C GLY A 325 -18.68 -6.10 3.52
N MET A 326 -18.69 -6.17 2.19
CA MET A 326 -17.93 -5.22 1.37
C MET A 326 -18.59 -3.83 1.35
N PRO A 327 -17.81 -2.75 1.51
CA PRO A 327 -18.35 -1.39 1.42
C PRO A 327 -18.78 -1.07 -0.01
N LYS A 328 -19.54 0.02 -0.17
CA LYS A 328 -19.83 0.53 -1.51
C LYS A 328 -18.54 1.02 -2.18
N ALA A 329 -18.46 0.82 -3.49
CA ALA A 329 -17.32 1.22 -4.29
C ALA A 329 -17.15 2.76 -4.31
N VAL A 330 -15.94 3.24 -4.05
CA VAL A 330 -15.56 4.65 -4.24
C VAL A 330 -14.80 4.75 -5.55
N HIS A 331 -15.48 5.18 -6.60
CA HIS A 331 -14.89 5.28 -7.93
C HIS A 331 -14.01 6.52 -8.06
N ILE A 332 -12.71 6.31 -8.24
CA ILE A 332 -11.69 7.36 -8.44
C ILE A 332 -10.93 7.19 -9.76
N GLY A 333 -11.21 6.14 -10.54
CA GLY A 333 -10.64 5.90 -11.86
C GLY A 333 -11.69 5.50 -12.89
N GLY A 334 -11.37 5.69 -14.17
CA GLY A 334 -12.25 5.40 -15.30
C GLY A 334 -12.28 3.95 -15.77
N GLY A 335 -11.39 3.08 -15.25
CA GLY A 335 -11.40 1.66 -15.60
C GLY A 335 -10.64 1.32 -16.89
N GLU A 336 -9.72 2.18 -17.33
CA GLU A 336 -9.05 2.05 -18.63
C GLU A 336 -7.76 1.23 -18.55
N VAL A 337 -7.19 0.92 -19.71
CA VAL A 337 -5.86 0.28 -19.85
C VAL A 337 -4.77 1.34 -19.70
N GLU A 338 -4.53 1.75 -18.46
CA GLU A 338 -3.63 2.86 -18.11
C GLU A 338 -2.89 2.55 -16.80
N GLY A 339 -1.87 3.35 -16.47
CA GLY A 339 -1.20 3.27 -15.19
C GLY A 339 -1.96 4.01 -14.08
N ASP A 340 -1.96 3.44 -12.87
CA ASP A 340 -2.60 4.01 -11.68
C ASP A 340 -1.64 4.22 -10.51
N MET A 341 -2.04 5.12 -9.61
CA MET A 341 -1.21 5.58 -8.50
C MET A 341 -0.85 4.47 -7.51
N ASN A 342 -1.76 3.52 -7.32
CA ASN A 342 -1.60 2.42 -6.39
C ASN A 342 -0.53 1.45 -6.91
N ALA A 343 -0.66 1.02 -8.16
CA ALA A 343 0.30 0.14 -8.81
C ALA A 343 1.66 0.79 -9.03
N GLY A 344 1.72 2.08 -9.42
CA GLY A 344 2.98 2.81 -9.54
C GLY A 344 3.76 2.88 -8.22
N THR A 345 3.06 3.12 -7.11
CA THR A 345 3.65 3.14 -5.76
C THR A 345 4.15 1.75 -5.34
N GLN A 346 3.39 0.70 -5.67
CA GLN A 346 3.76 -0.68 -5.37
C GLN A 346 4.96 -1.16 -6.20
N ALA A 347 5.02 -0.82 -7.48
CA ALA A 347 6.13 -1.18 -8.37
C ALA A 347 7.47 -0.65 -7.84
N LEU A 348 7.52 0.61 -7.41
CA LEU A 348 8.74 1.17 -6.81
C LEU A 348 9.16 0.50 -5.52
N LEU A 349 8.19 0.05 -4.72
CA LEU A 349 8.48 -0.69 -3.50
C LEU A 349 9.01 -2.10 -3.83
N ILE A 350 8.41 -2.80 -4.79
CA ILE A 350 8.94 -4.09 -5.29
C ILE A 350 10.39 -3.92 -5.69
N ARG A 351 10.69 -2.92 -6.54
CA ARG A 351 12.05 -2.61 -6.97
C ARG A 351 13.00 -2.44 -5.79
N SER A 352 12.66 -1.57 -4.85
CA SER A 352 13.49 -1.27 -3.69
C SER A 352 13.75 -2.52 -2.83
N VAL A 353 12.72 -3.34 -2.65
CA VAL A 353 12.80 -4.57 -1.88
C VAL A 353 13.62 -5.64 -2.59
N CYS A 354 13.52 -5.78 -3.91
CA CYS A 354 14.37 -6.72 -4.66
C CYS A 354 15.85 -6.37 -4.49
N TYR A 355 16.23 -5.10 -4.59
CA TYR A 355 17.59 -4.66 -4.30
C TYR A 355 18.00 -5.01 -2.86
N GLN A 356 17.15 -4.73 -1.87
CA GLN A 356 17.41 -5.05 -0.47
C GLN A 356 17.61 -6.55 -0.24
N LEU A 357 16.80 -7.42 -0.85
CA LEU A 357 16.93 -8.87 -0.74
C LEU A 357 18.24 -9.38 -1.35
N ALA A 358 18.80 -8.70 -2.35
CA ALA A 358 20.13 -8.97 -2.89
C ALA A 358 21.27 -8.34 -2.05
N GLY A 359 20.99 -7.66 -0.95
CA GLY A 359 22.00 -6.96 -0.16
C GLY A 359 22.58 -5.73 -0.86
N LEU A 360 21.83 -5.13 -1.79
CA LEU A 360 22.24 -3.98 -2.60
C LEU A 360 21.38 -2.76 -2.31
N GLN A 361 21.92 -1.57 -2.57
CA GLN A 361 21.16 -0.33 -2.57
C GLN A 361 20.63 -0.06 -3.98
N ALA A 362 19.33 0.22 -4.10
CA ALA A 362 18.74 0.58 -5.38
C ALA A 362 19.31 1.91 -5.89
N PRO A 363 19.74 2.00 -7.17
CA PRO A 363 20.19 3.27 -7.74
C PRO A 363 19.03 4.25 -7.86
N LEU A 364 19.33 5.55 -7.88
CA LEU A 364 18.33 6.59 -8.11
C LEU A 364 17.82 6.54 -9.54
N LEU A 365 16.50 6.74 -9.70
CA LEU A 365 15.90 6.91 -11.02
C LEU A 365 16.21 8.32 -11.54
N THR A 366 16.66 8.40 -12.79
CA THR A 366 17.21 9.64 -13.37
C THR A 366 16.18 10.48 -14.13
N LYS A 367 15.11 9.85 -14.64
CA LYS A 367 14.06 10.51 -15.42
C LYS A 367 12.99 11.13 -14.51
N ARG A 368 13.28 12.34 -14.02
CA ARG A 368 12.44 13.10 -13.09
C ARG A 368 11.11 13.57 -13.73
N PRO A 369 10.04 13.76 -12.93
CA PRO A 369 8.83 14.41 -13.39
C PRO A 369 9.09 15.88 -13.73
N VAL A 370 8.35 16.38 -14.73
CA VAL A 370 8.24 17.82 -15.01
C VAL A 370 6.86 18.26 -14.55
N PHE A 371 6.83 19.22 -13.63
CA PHE A 371 5.60 19.77 -13.10
C PHE A 371 5.34 21.16 -13.69
N THR A 372 4.14 21.35 -14.23
CA THR A 372 3.69 22.64 -14.74
C THR A 372 2.64 23.18 -13.79
N MET A 373 2.97 24.24 -13.05
CA MET A 373 1.97 25.00 -12.29
C MET A 373 1.28 26.00 -13.22
N ILE A 374 -0.02 26.23 -13.01
CA ILE A 374 -0.71 27.33 -13.69
C ILE A 374 -0.36 28.59 -12.90
N ASP A 375 0.34 29.53 -13.53
CA ASP A 375 0.57 30.85 -12.95
C ASP A 375 -0.79 31.49 -12.65
N GLY A 376 -1.08 31.68 -11.36
CA GLY A 376 -2.32 32.30 -10.92
C GLY A 376 -2.48 33.69 -11.54
N LYS A 377 -3.54 33.88 -12.32
CA LYS A 377 -4.05 35.21 -12.69
C LYS A 377 -5.00 35.71 -11.63
#